data_AF-A0A372GN28-F1
#
_entry.id   AF-A0A372GN28-F1
#
_cell.length_a   1.000
_cell.length_b   1.000
_cell.length_c   1.000
_cell.angle_alpha   90.00
_cell.angle_beta   90.00
_cell.angle_gamma   90.00
#
_symmetry.space_group_name_H-M   'P 1'
#
loop_
_entity.id
_entity.type
_entity.pdbx_description
1 polymer ?
#
loop_
_entity_poly.entity_id
_entity_poly.type
_entity_poly.pdbx_seq_one_letter_code
_entity_poly.pdbx_strand_id
1 'polypeptide(L)' 'MNLLTMTKTPDEIYIVYAVRDGEERPVGTFHQENGDWWTGYYANGTRRRLWVPRGGPEEVTRRLFGGR' A
#
# COMPACT_ATOMS: atom_id res chain seq x y z
N MET A 1 -0.53 15.38 10.45
CA MET A 1 -1.50 14.58 9.70
C MET A 1 -0.71 13.90 8.60
N ASN A 2 -0.47 12.58 8.68
CA ASN A 2 0.30 11.88 7.65
C ASN A 2 -0.60 11.65 6.45
N LEU A 3 -0.33 12.32 5.33
CA LEU A 3 -1.03 12.06 4.07
C LEU A 3 -0.38 10.85 3.42
N LEU A 4 -1.18 9.84 3.04
CA LEU A 4 -0.69 8.71 2.25
C LEU A 4 -0.97 8.98 0.77
N THR A 5 0.06 8.99 -0.04
CA THR A 5 -0.03 9.03 -1.50
C THR A 5 0.35 7.66 -2.07
N MET A 6 -0.19 7.32 -3.24
CA MET A 6 0.10 6.06 -3.90
C MET A 6 0.36 6.29 -5.39
N THR A 7 1.29 5.53 -5.95
CA THR A 7 1.58 5.52 -7.38
C THR A 7 1.58 4.08 -7.90
N LYS A 8 1.00 3.84 -9.08
CA LYS A 8 0.98 2.54 -9.74
C LYS A 8 2.12 2.45 -10.76
N THR A 9 2.92 1.39 -10.71
CA THR A 9 3.94 1.09 -11.72
C THR A 9 3.34 0.34 -12.92
N PRO A 10 4.05 0.26 -14.06
CA PRO A 10 3.63 -0.55 -15.20
C PRO A 10 3.42 -2.04 -14.87
N ASP A 11 4.18 -2.57 -13.90
CA ASP A 11 4.09 -3.96 -13.41
C ASP A 11 2.94 -4.20 -12.42
N GLU A 12 1.97 -3.27 -12.34
CA GLU A 12 0.83 -3.32 -11.42
C GLU A 12 1.20 -3.35 -9.92
N ILE A 13 2.38 -2.84 -9.59
CA ILE A 13 2.81 -2.66 -8.20
C ILE A 13 2.42 -1.25 -7.76
N TYR A 14 1.74 -1.16 -6.63
CA TYR A 14 1.39 0.09 -5.98
C TYR A 14 2.46 0.43 -4.95
N ILE A 15 3.07 1.61 -5.08
CA ILE A 15 4.04 2.14 -4.13
C ILE A 15 3.32 3.18 -3.27
N VAL A 16 3.46 3.05 -1.95
CA VAL A 16 2.83 3.94 -0.97
C VAL A 16 3.88 4.84 -0.34
N TYR A 17 3.61 6.14 -0.35
CA TYR A 17 4.44 7.16 0.28
C TYR A 17 3.64 7.81 1.41
N ALA A 18 4.30 8.03 2.54
CA ALA A 18 3.80 8.92 3.58
C ALA A 18 4.43 10.29 3.36
N VAL A 19 3.59 11.31 3.20
CA VAL A 19 4.01 12.70 3.21
C VAL A 19 4.04 13.17 4.66
N ARG A 20 5.24 13.50 5.12
CA ARG A 20 5.47 14.02 6.47
C ARG A 20 6.42 15.20 6.38
N ASP A 21 6.02 16.34 6.94
CA ASP A 21 6.81 17.58 6.94
C ASP A 21 7.23 18.03 5.53
N GLY A 22 6.42 17.72 4.51
CA GLY A 22 6.68 18.03 3.09
C GLY A 22 7.57 17.02 2.36
N GLU A 23 8.06 15.98 3.05
CA GLU A 23 8.88 14.92 2.46
C GLU A 23 8.05 13.66 2.19
N GLU A 24 8.21 13.09 0.99
CA GLU A 24 7.64 11.79 0.63
C GLU A 24 8.57 10.68 1.09
N ARG A 25 8.10 9.86 2.03
CA ARG A 25 8.85 8.69 2.52
C ARG A 25 8.16 7.40 2.08
N PRO A 26 8.82 6.51 1.33
CA PRO A 26 8.21 5.25 0.95
C PRO A 26 7.95 4.40 2.21
N VAL A 27 6.70 4.03 2.44
CA VAL A 27 6.29 3.20 3.58
C VAL A 27 6.15 1.73 3.21
N GLY A 28 5.93 1.45 1.92
CA GLY A 28 5.87 0.10 1.40
C GLY A 28 5.31 0.02 -0.01
N THR A 29 5.18 -1.20 -0.49
CA THR A 29 4.56 -1.52 -1.77
C THR A 29 3.49 -2.57 -1.58
N PHE A 30 2.56 -2.69 -2.51
CA PHE A 30 1.62 -3.81 -2.55
C PHE A 30 1.20 -4.11 -3.98
N HIS A 31 0.78 -5.34 -4.25
CA HIS A 31 0.27 -5.76 -5.55
C HIS A 31 -0.85 -6.78 -5.36
N GLN A 32 -1.68 -6.92 -6.39
CA GLN A 32 -2.71 -7.94 -6.42
C GLN A 32 -2.08 -9.27 -6.82
N GLU A 33 -2.31 -10.34 -6.05
CA GLU A 33 -1.78 -11.66 -6.39
C GLU A 33 -2.75 -12.42 -7.29
N ASN A 34 -3.91 -12.80 -6.75
CA ASN A 34 -4.92 -13.60 -7.43
C ASN A 34 -6.30 -13.32 -6.83
N GLY A 35 -7.27 -13.00 -7.69
CA GLY A 35 -8.62 -12.63 -7.27
C GLY A 35 -8.58 -11.47 -6.28
N ASP A 36 -9.28 -11.61 -5.15
CA ASP A 36 -9.40 -10.56 -4.13
C ASP A 36 -8.24 -10.54 -3.10
N TRP A 37 -7.11 -11.21 -3.39
CA TRP A 37 -5.94 -11.24 -2.52
C TRP A 37 -4.88 -10.23 -2.93
N TRP A 38 -4.40 -9.49 -1.94
CA TRP A 38 -3.36 -8.48 -2.08
C TRP A 38 -2.20 -8.83 -1.15
N THR A 39 -0.98 -8.59 -1.62
CA THR A 39 0.23 -8.74 -0.82
C THR A 39 0.97 -7.42 -0.75
N GLY A 40 1.21 -6.96 0.49
CA GLY A 40 1.98 -5.77 0.81
C GLY A 40 3.33 -6.11 1.42
N TYR A 41 4.33 -5.28 1.10
CA TYR A 41 5.67 -5.27 1.65
C TYR A 41 5.91 -3.93 2.32
N TYR A 42 6.17 -3.95 3.62
CA TYR A 42 6.51 -2.76 4.39
C TYR A 42 8.00 -2.45 4.22
N ALA A 43 8.39 -1.18 4.39
CA ALA A 43 9.79 -0.75 4.34
C ALA A 43 10.71 -1.47 5.35
N ASN A 44 10.13 -2.01 6.43
CA ASN A 44 10.86 -2.81 7.43
C ASN A 44 11.08 -4.28 7.02
N GLY A 45 10.76 -4.66 5.78
CA GLY A 45 10.87 -6.02 5.26
C GLY A 45 9.71 -6.95 5.66
N THR A 46 8.75 -6.47 6.44
CA THR A 46 7.56 -7.26 6.79
C THR A 46 6.69 -7.45 5.55
N ARG A 47 6.26 -8.69 5.31
CA ARG A 47 5.26 -9.01 4.29
C ARG A 47 3.93 -9.27 4.97
N ARG A 48 2.85 -8.68 4.44
CA ARG A 48 1.48 -8.93 4.91
C ARG A 48 0.56 -9.18 3.73
N ARG A 49 -0.22 -10.25 3.86
CA ARG A 49 -1.26 -10.60 2.90
C ARG A 49 -2.60 -10.14 3.43
N LEU A 50 -3.42 -9.56 2.55
CA LEU A 50 -4.72 -8.99 2.87
C LEU A 50 -5.75 -9.46 1.84
N TRP A 51 -6.87 -9.98 2.35
CA TRP A 51 -8.03 -10.27 1.51
C TRP A 51 -8.97 -9.06 1.50
N VAL A 52 -9.26 -8.55 0.29
CA VAL A 52 -10.13 -7.40 0.08
C VAL A 52 -11.12 -7.69 -1.06
N PRO A 53 -12.26 -8.34 -0.76
CA PRO A 53 -13.26 -8.68 -1.76
C PRO A 53 -13.84 -7.42 -2.41
N ARG A 54 -13.74 -7.31 -3.74
CA ARG A 54 -14.16 -6.14 -4.53
C ARG A 54 -13.49 -4.82 -4.13
N GLY A 55 -12.41 -4.88 -3.36
CA GLY A 55 -11.72 -3.67 -2.91
C GLY A 55 -10.62 -3.25 -3.87
N GLY A 56 -10.53 -1.94 -4.08
CA GLY A 56 -9.49 -1.33 -4.87
C GLY A 56 -8.20 -1.05 -4.07
N PRO A 57 -7.18 -0.53 -4.76
CA PRO A 57 -5.89 -0.21 -4.15
C PRO A 57 -5.99 0.85 -3.03
N GLU A 58 -7.00 1.72 -3.03
CA GLU A 58 -7.24 2.69 -1.95
C GLU A 58 -7.62 2.01 -0.63
N GLU A 59 -8.54 1.05 -0.65
CA GLU A 59 -8.95 0.27 0.53
C GLU A 59 -7.77 -0.56 1.04
N VAL A 60 -7.01 -1.17 0.12
CA VAL A 60 -5.79 -1.93 0.45
C VAL A 60 -4.77 -1.02 1.12
N THR A 61 -4.54 0.18 0.58
CA THR A 61 -3.63 1.18 1.17
C THR A 61 -4.07 1.55 2.58
N ARG A 62 -5.37 1.83 2.77
CA ARG A 62 -5.94 2.18 4.08
C ARG A 62 -5.82 1.04 5.09
N ARG A 63 -6.07 -0.20 4.70
CA ARG A 63 -6.04 -1.37 5.60
C ARG A 63 -4.62 -1.84 5.92
N LEU A 64 -3.68 -1.70 4.97
CA LEU A 64 -2.28 -2.09 5.18
C LEU A 64 -1.47 -0.98 5.87
N PHE A 65 -1.66 0.29 5.49
CA PHE A 65 -0.80 1.41 5.89
C PHE A 65 -1.52 2.52 6.67
N GLY A 66 -2.85 2.59 6.62
CA GLY A 66 -3.66 3.58 7.36
C GLY A 66 -3.88 3.25 8.84
N GLY A 67 -3.03 2.41 9.44
CA GLY A 67 -3.17 1.94 10.82
C GLY A 67 -2.81 2.98 11.87
N ARG A 68 -3.85 3.67 12.36
CA ARG A 68 -4.00 4.49 13.59
C ARG A 68 -3.27 5.85 13.66
#